data_AF-A0AAN4YR55-F1
#
_entry.id   AF-A0AAN4YR55-F1
#
_cell.length_a   1.000
_cell.length_b   1.000
_cell.length_c   1.000
_cell.angle_alpha   90.00
_cell.angle_beta   90.00
_cell.angle_gamma   90.00
#
_symmetry.space_group_name_H-M   'P 1'
#
loop_
_entity.id
_entity.type
_entity.pdbx_description
1 polymer ?
#
loop_
_entity_poly.entity_id
_entity_poly.type
_entity_poly.pdbx_seq_one_letter_code
_entity_poly.pdbx_strand_id
1 'polypeptide(L)'
;MGEFLEDIKTKNAAGANPPTAGIFVVYDLPDRDCAALASNGEFLISDGGVEKYKAYIDSIREQVEKYSDTQIILVIGDLANLVTNLNVQKCANAQDAYLECTNYALTQLNLPNVAMYLDAGASHSPVLPRQYCRNGNQPTGQSQWGDWCNVKNTGFGVRPTTDTGDELVDAFVWVKPGGESDGTSDTSAERYDAHCGYADALTPAPEAGTWFQVRTLRITLTLPCKMGLGLSDKEAGAFGLVMYGSAGSLGKCHNDLPLFNKEIL
;
A
#
# COMPACT_ATOMS: atom_id res chain seq x y z
N MET A 1 1.05 -12.78 6.51
CA MET A 1 0.95 -11.97 7.76
C MET A 1 1.81 -12.52 8.90
N GLY A 2 1.62 -13.78 9.30
CA GLY A 2 2.24 -14.35 10.52
C GLY A 2 3.77 -14.27 10.58
N GLU A 3 4.48 -14.54 9.48
CA GLU A 3 5.95 -14.45 9.44
C GLU A 3 6.45 -13.02 9.74
N PHE A 4 5.77 -12.00 9.22
CA PHE A 4 6.13 -10.59 9.47
C PHE A 4 5.84 -10.20 10.92
N LEU A 5 4.74 -10.67 11.49
CA LEU A 5 4.41 -10.43 12.90
C LEU A 5 5.42 -11.13 13.83
N GLU A 6 5.90 -12.32 13.47
CA GLU A 6 6.96 -13.01 14.21
C GLU A 6 8.29 -12.23 14.17
N ASP A 7 8.67 -11.70 13.01
CA ASP A 7 9.85 -10.85 12.86
C ASP A 7 9.73 -9.56 13.68
N ILE A 8 8.58 -8.89 13.64
CA ILE A 8 8.30 -7.70 14.44
C ILE A 8 8.39 -8.01 15.93
N LYS A 9 7.77 -9.10 16.38
CA LYS A 9 7.84 -9.56 17.76
C LYS A 9 9.28 -9.82 18.19
N THR A 10 10.08 -10.46 17.33
CA THR A 10 11.50 -10.72 17.57
C THR A 10 12.29 -9.41 17.71
N LYS A 11 12.07 -8.44 16.82
CA LYS A 11 12.71 -7.12 16.89
C LYS A 11 12.33 -6.35 18.16
N ASN A 12 11.06 -6.41 18.56
CA ASN A 12 10.57 -5.77 19.78
C ASN A 12 11.16 -6.42 21.03
N ALA A 13 11.23 -7.75 21.07
CA ALA A 13 11.89 -8.50 22.15
C ALA A 13 13.40 -8.21 22.23
N ALA A 14 14.05 -7.89 21.11
CA ALA A 14 15.44 -7.46 21.05
C ALA A 14 15.67 -5.99 21.50
N GLY A 15 14.61 -5.28 21.91
CA GLY A 15 14.70 -3.92 22.44
C GLY A 15 14.59 -2.82 21.38
N ALA A 16 13.89 -3.07 20.27
CA ALA A 16 13.55 -2.01 19.31
C ALA A 16 12.88 -0.83 20.04
N ASN A 17 13.43 0.37 19.85
CA ASN A 17 12.95 1.61 20.45
C ASN A 17 12.90 2.71 19.39
N PRO A 18 11.71 3.19 18.98
CA PRO A 18 10.41 2.75 19.46
C PRO A 18 10.08 1.29 19.05
N PRO A 19 9.14 0.62 19.74
CA PRO A 19 8.62 -0.67 19.30
C PRO A 19 8.11 -0.59 17.86
N THR A 20 8.38 -1.64 17.09
CA THR A 20 7.90 -1.81 15.72
C THR A 20 6.44 -2.24 15.73
N ALA A 21 5.62 -1.60 14.89
CA ALA A 21 4.23 -2.00 14.62
C ALA A 21 4.12 -2.64 13.23
N GLY A 22 3.18 -3.59 13.08
CA GLY A 22 2.85 -4.18 11.79
C GLY A 22 1.80 -3.35 11.06
N ILE A 23 2.02 -2.98 9.81
CA ILE A 23 1.03 -2.25 9.00
C ILE A 23 0.53 -3.16 7.89
N PHE A 24 -0.75 -3.54 7.87
CA PHE A 24 -1.35 -4.43 6.86
C PHE A 24 -2.48 -3.73 6.09
N VAL A 25 -2.73 -4.14 4.85
CA VAL A 25 -3.91 -3.67 4.10
C VAL A 25 -4.83 -4.89 3.97
N VAL A 26 -6.08 -4.72 4.34
CA VAL A 26 -7.16 -5.69 4.12
C VAL A 26 -7.83 -5.28 2.81
N TYR A 27 -7.56 -6.00 1.73
CA TYR A 27 -7.89 -5.55 0.37
C TYR A 27 -8.36 -6.69 -0.53
N ASP A 28 -9.38 -7.45 -0.11
CA ASP A 28 -9.84 -8.60 -0.90
C ASP A 28 -11.37 -8.77 -0.92
N LEU A 29 -12.11 -7.65 -0.93
CA LEU A 29 -13.58 -7.69 -1.03
C LEU A 29 -14.04 -8.49 -2.27
N PRO A 30 -15.18 -9.19 -2.20
CA PRO A 30 -15.72 -9.87 -3.36
C PRO A 30 -16.14 -8.87 -4.43
N ASP A 31 -15.86 -9.15 -5.70
CA ASP A 31 -15.99 -8.21 -6.82
C ASP A 31 -15.20 -6.89 -6.60
N ARG A 32 -14.03 -6.97 -5.95
CA ARG A 32 -13.11 -5.84 -5.70
C ARG A 32 -12.92 -4.96 -6.92
N ASP A 33 -12.66 -3.68 -6.67
CA ASP A 33 -12.37 -2.68 -7.68
C ASP A 33 -13.54 -2.58 -8.68
N CYS A 34 -14.75 -2.36 -8.16
CA CYS A 34 -15.99 -2.45 -8.95
C CYS A 34 -16.07 -1.43 -10.13
N ALA A 35 -15.24 -0.38 -10.11
CA ALA A 35 -15.13 0.64 -11.16
C ALA A 35 -13.85 0.54 -12.02
N ALA A 36 -13.00 -0.47 -11.80
CA ALA A 36 -11.75 -0.68 -12.53
C ALA A 36 -11.59 -2.15 -12.96
N LEU A 37 -10.65 -2.41 -13.87
CA LEU A 37 -10.35 -3.77 -14.36
C LEU A 37 -8.94 -4.27 -13.99
N ALA A 38 -8.02 -3.37 -13.62
CA ALA A 38 -6.61 -3.72 -13.40
C ALA A 38 -6.36 -4.63 -12.19
N SER A 39 -7.29 -4.64 -11.23
CA SER A 39 -7.13 -5.25 -9.91
C SER A 39 -8.38 -6.06 -9.55
N ASN A 40 -8.81 -6.97 -10.42
CA ASN A 40 -9.91 -7.88 -10.07
C ASN A 40 -9.52 -8.75 -8.86
N GLY A 41 -10.26 -8.62 -7.76
CA GLY A 41 -10.11 -9.46 -6.57
C GLY A 41 -10.41 -10.93 -6.88
N GLU A 42 -9.87 -11.84 -6.08
CA GLU A 42 -10.02 -13.28 -6.34
C GLU A 42 -11.41 -13.82 -5.99
N PHE A 43 -12.15 -13.13 -5.12
CA PHE A 43 -13.51 -13.50 -4.75
C PHE A 43 -14.55 -12.86 -5.65
N LEU A 44 -15.52 -13.68 -6.09
CA LEU A 44 -16.68 -13.22 -6.83
C LEU A 44 -17.94 -13.38 -5.99
N ILE A 45 -18.80 -12.36 -5.96
CA ILE A 45 -20.09 -12.43 -5.24
C ILE A 45 -20.92 -13.61 -5.74
N SER A 46 -20.92 -13.84 -7.06
CA SER A 46 -21.64 -14.95 -7.70
C SER A 46 -21.12 -16.35 -7.34
N ASP A 47 -19.92 -16.44 -6.76
CA ASP A 47 -19.28 -17.70 -6.36
C ASP A 47 -19.01 -17.74 -4.85
N GLY A 48 -19.99 -17.29 -4.06
CA GLY A 48 -19.93 -17.33 -2.60
C GLY A 48 -18.87 -16.42 -1.99
N GLY A 49 -18.49 -15.34 -2.68
CA GLY A 49 -17.39 -14.46 -2.30
C GLY A 49 -17.53 -13.82 -0.91
N VAL A 50 -18.75 -13.57 -0.43
CA VAL A 50 -18.98 -13.05 0.92
C VAL A 50 -18.50 -14.01 2.00
N GLU A 51 -18.81 -15.30 1.88
CA GLU A 51 -18.40 -16.31 2.86
C GLU A 51 -16.90 -16.60 2.77
N LYS A 52 -16.33 -16.57 1.56
CA LYS A 52 -14.87 -16.66 1.36
C LYS A 52 -14.15 -15.48 2.01
N TYR A 53 -14.69 -14.27 1.87
CA TYR A 53 -14.16 -13.08 2.52
C TYR A 53 -14.23 -13.16 4.04
N LYS A 54 -15.34 -13.66 4.61
CA LYS A 54 -15.45 -13.87 6.06
C LYS A 54 -14.37 -14.84 6.56
N ALA A 55 -14.16 -15.96 5.86
CA ALA A 55 -13.08 -16.89 6.18
C ALA A 55 -11.68 -16.25 6.08
N TYR A 56 -11.46 -15.38 5.08
CA TYR A 56 -10.24 -14.58 4.97
C TYR A 56 -10.06 -13.66 6.20
N ILE A 57 -11.09 -12.94 6.62
CA ILE A 57 -11.05 -12.10 7.83
C ILE A 57 -10.80 -12.93 9.09
N ASP A 58 -11.43 -14.10 9.22
CA ASP A 58 -11.22 -14.99 10.35
C ASP A 58 -9.76 -15.46 10.41
N SER A 59 -9.15 -15.77 9.26
CA SER A 59 -7.72 -16.12 9.19
C SER A 59 -6.80 -14.97 9.64
N ILE A 60 -7.16 -13.72 9.35
CA ILE A 60 -6.43 -12.53 9.83
C ILE A 60 -6.62 -12.40 11.35
N ARG A 61 -7.85 -12.57 11.84
CA ARG A 61 -8.16 -12.50 13.27
C ARG A 61 -7.31 -13.49 14.07
N GLU A 62 -7.18 -14.74 13.60
CA GLU A 62 -6.32 -15.74 14.24
C GLU A 62 -4.86 -15.27 14.38
N GLN A 63 -4.31 -14.60 13.36
CA GLN A 63 -2.97 -14.03 13.44
C GLN A 63 -2.90 -12.87 14.44
N VAL A 64 -3.88 -11.97 14.43
CA VAL A 64 -3.93 -10.83 15.36
C VAL A 64 -4.00 -11.31 16.82
N GLU A 65 -4.81 -12.34 17.11
CA GLU A 65 -4.93 -12.91 18.45
C GLU A 65 -3.63 -13.62 18.89
N LYS A 66 -3.00 -14.38 17.97
CA LYS A 66 -1.70 -15.03 18.21
C LYS A 66 -0.60 -14.02 18.55
N TYR A 67 -0.62 -12.85 17.91
CA TYR A 67 0.36 -11.77 18.09
C TYR A 67 -0.22 -10.58 18.88
N SER A 68 -1.02 -10.87 19.90
CA SER A 68 -1.71 -9.86 20.74
C SER A 68 -0.79 -8.90 21.51
N ASP A 69 0.50 -9.22 21.64
CA ASP A 69 1.54 -8.36 22.22
C ASP A 69 2.19 -7.41 21.20
N THR A 70 1.83 -7.53 19.92
CA THR A 70 2.34 -6.69 18.83
C THR A 70 1.26 -5.72 18.38
N GLN A 71 1.62 -4.44 18.24
CA GLN A 71 0.73 -3.42 17.70
C GLN A 71 0.55 -3.61 16.19
N ILE A 72 -0.70 -3.59 15.74
CA ILE A 72 -1.09 -3.83 14.36
C ILE A 72 -1.95 -2.67 13.87
N ILE A 73 -1.62 -2.15 12.69
CA ILE A 73 -2.36 -1.10 12.00
C ILE A 73 -2.93 -1.71 10.72
N LEU A 74 -4.24 -1.62 10.54
CA LEU A 74 -4.95 -2.15 9.38
C LEU A 74 -5.56 -1.01 8.56
N VAL A 75 -5.26 -0.99 7.26
CA VAL A 75 -5.98 -0.16 6.28
C VAL A 75 -7.02 -1.04 5.60
N ILE A 76 -8.30 -0.67 5.65
CA ILE A 76 -9.42 -1.45 5.11
C ILE A 76 -9.97 -0.73 3.88
N GLY A 77 -9.89 -1.33 2.71
CA GLY A 77 -10.07 -0.65 1.42
C GLY A 77 -11.46 -0.69 0.76
N ASP A 78 -11.58 0.05 -0.36
CA ASP A 78 -12.57 -0.07 -1.45
C ASP A 78 -13.99 0.49 -1.22
N LEU A 79 -14.22 1.21 -0.11
CA LEU A 79 -15.52 1.84 0.18
C LEU A 79 -15.82 3.08 -0.66
N ALA A 80 -14.79 3.77 -1.16
CA ALA A 80 -14.95 5.05 -1.88
C ALA A 80 -15.84 4.93 -3.13
N ASN A 81 -15.81 3.76 -3.78
CA ASN A 81 -16.64 3.47 -4.95
C ASN A 81 -18.15 3.56 -4.65
N LEU A 82 -18.58 3.25 -3.42
CA LEU A 82 -19.98 3.33 -3.02
C LEU A 82 -20.48 4.78 -2.88
N VAL A 83 -19.58 5.75 -2.83
CA VAL A 83 -19.95 7.17 -2.74
C VAL A 83 -20.15 7.78 -4.14
N THR A 84 -19.27 7.47 -5.08
CA THR A 84 -19.22 8.18 -6.38
C THR A 84 -19.59 7.33 -7.59
N ASN A 85 -19.56 6.00 -7.48
CA ASN A 85 -19.61 5.09 -8.63
C ASN A 85 -20.83 4.14 -8.61
N LEU A 86 -21.89 4.42 -7.84
CA LEU A 86 -23.12 3.61 -7.85
C LEU A 86 -23.89 3.62 -9.18
N ASN A 87 -23.53 4.50 -10.10
CA ASN A 87 -23.99 4.46 -11.49
C ASN A 87 -23.32 3.35 -12.32
N VAL A 88 -22.22 2.75 -11.84
CA VAL A 88 -21.57 1.58 -12.43
C VAL A 88 -22.27 0.32 -11.92
N GLN A 89 -22.81 -0.50 -12.82
CA GLN A 89 -23.64 -1.65 -12.43
C GLN A 89 -22.91 -2.67 -11.55
N LYS A 90 -21.61 -2.91 -11.79
CA LYS A 90 -20.79 -3.78 -10.91
C LYS A 90 -20.75 -3.23 -9.48
N CYS A 91 -20.55 -1.92 -9.31
CA CYS A 91 -20.57 -1.27 -7.99
C CYS A 91 -21.95 -1.30 -7.33
N ALA A 92 -23.01 -1.03 -8.09
CA ALA A 92 -24.38 -1.09 -7.58
C ALA A 92 -24.73 -2.49 -7.06
N ASN A 93 -24.34 -3.53 -7.80
CA ASN A 93 -24.59 -4.92 -7.41
C ASN A 93 -23.71 -5.36 -6.23
N ALA A 94 -22.53 -4.78 -6.07
CA ALA A 94 -21.59 -5.11 -5.00
C ALA A 94 -21.84 -4.34 -3.69
N GLN A 95 -22.71 -3.33 -3.70
CA GLN A 95 -22.93 -2.42 -2.57
C GLN A 95 -23.24 -3.15 -1.26
N ASP A 96 -24.21 -4.06 -1.27
CA ASP A 96 -24.61 -4.78 -0.05
C ASP A 96 -23.48 -5.67 0.47
N ALA A 97 -22.78 -6.36 -0.43
CA ALA A 97 -21.63 -7.20 -0.08
C ALA A 97 -20.48 -6.37 0.51
N TYR A 98 -20.16 -5.20 -0.08
CA TYR A 98 -19.10 -4.32 0.45
C TYR A 98 -19.43 -3.84 1.86
N LEU A 99 -20.67 -3.42 2.10
CA LEU A 99 -21.12 -2.98 3.43
C LEU A 99 -21.10 -4.13 4.45
N GLU A 100 -21.59 -5.32 4.07
CA GLU A 100 -21.59 -6.50 4.94
C GLU A 100 -20.17 -6.94 5.30
N CYS A 101 -19.32 -7.14 4.29
CA CYS A 101 -17.95 -7.59 4.46
C CYS A 101 -17.11 -6.57 5.24
N THR A 102 -17.27 -5.27 4.98
CA THR A 102 -16.59 -4.22 5.74
C THR A 102 -17.03 -4.23 7.20
N ASN A 103 -18.34 -4.30 7.47
CA ASN A 103 -18.83 -4.38 8.83
C ASN A 103 -18.30 -5.63 9.56
N TYR A 104 -18.22 -6.76 8.86
CA TYR A 104 -17.63 -7.99 9.40
C TYR A 104 -16.14 -7.80 9.75
N ALA A 105 -15.34 -7.23 8.85
CA ALA A 105 -13.93 -6.94 9.11
C ALA A 105 -13.74 -6.01 10.31
N LEU A 106 -14.51 -4.92 10.39
CA LEU A 106 -14.46 -3.96 11.50
C LEU A 106 -14.85 -4.61 12.83
N THR A 107 -15.87 -5.46 12.85
CA THR A 107 -16.31 -6.11 14.10
C THR A 107 -15.35 -7.21 14.55
N GLN A 108 -14.84 -8.02 13.63
CA GLN A 108 -13.93 -9.12 13.97
C GLN A 108 -12.53 -8.65 14.37
N LEU A 109 -12.03 -7.60 13.74
CA LEU A 109 -10.66 -7.12 13.93
C LEU A 109 -10.55 -5.98 14.94
N ASN A 110 -11.65 -5.59 15.61
CA ASN A 110 -11.65 -4.65 16.72
C ASN A 110 -11.08 -5.28 18.00
N LEU A 111 -9.77 -5.50 18.00
CA LEU A 111 -9.00 -6.10 19.09
C LEU A 111 -8.09 -5.05 19.75
N PRO A 112 -7.71 -5.22 21.04
CA PRO A 112 -7.00 -4.18 21.81
C PRO A 112 -5.65 -3.73 21.23
N ASN A 113 -5.01 -4.57 20.41
CA ASN A 113 -3.73 -4.31 19.75
C ASN A 113 -3.87 -3.87 18.28
N VAL A 114 -5.09 -3.53 17.83
CA VAL A 114 -5.38 -3.14 16.45
C VAL A 114 -5.87 -1.70 16.37
N ALA A 115 -5.25 -0.92 15.48
CA ALA A 115 -5.80 0.34 14.99
C ALA A 115 -6.27 0.17 13.54
N MET A 116 -7.51 0.55 13.24
CA MET A 116 -8.10 0.42 11.90
C MET A 116 -8.35 1.77 11.26
N TYR A 117 -8.02 1.88 9.97
CA TYR A 117 -8.28 3.06 9.14
C TYR A 117 -9.03 2.62 7.89
N LEU A 118 -10.25 3.14 7.70
CA LEU A 118 -11.01 2.90 6.48
C LEU A 118 -10.47 3.76 5.34
N ASP A 119 -10.30 3.17 4.16
CA ASP A 119 -10.02 3.91 2.94
C ASP A 119 -11.23 4.77 2.59
N ALA A 120 -10.97 6.06 2.41
CA ALA A 120 -11.97 7.05 2.02
C ALA A 120 -11.65 7.66 0.65
N GLY A 121 -10.93 6.91 -0.20
CA GLY A 121 -10.43 7.38 -1.48
C GLY A 121 -9.41 8.52 -1.36
N ALA A 122 -9.06 9.09 -2.51
CA ALA A 122 -8.20 10.27 -2.58
C ALA A 122 -9.07 11.53 -2.70
N SER A 123 -9.20 12.28 -1.60
CA SER A 123 -9.89 13.57 -1.61
C SER A 123 -8.92 14.75 -1.79
N HIS A 124 -9.46 15.90 -2.16
CA HIS A 124 -8.77 17.20 -2.08
C HIS A 124 -8.59 17.71 -0.62
N SER A 125 -8.95 16.93 0.41
CA SER A 125 -9.17 17.40 1.80
C SER A 125 -8.36 16.59 2.85
N PRO A 126 -8.05 17.14 4.05
CA PRO A 126 -6.89 16.72 4.85
C PRO A 126 -7.13 15.68 5.97
N VAL A 127 -8.27 15.01 6.05
CA VAL A 127 -8.52 14.06 7.17
C VAL A 127 -8.03 12.66 6.77
N LEU A 128 -7.34 11.94 7.67
CA LEU A 128 -6.84 10.53 7.60
C LEU A 128 -5.32 10.36 7.34
N PRO A 129 -4.73 9.18 7.65
CA PRO A 129 -3.37 8.86 7.24
C PRO A 129 -3.22 9.05 5.74
N ARG A 130 -2.30 9.92 5.35
CA ARG A 130 -2.18 10.33 3.96
C ARG A 130 -1.06 9.54 3.27
N GLN A 131 -1.40 8.99 2.12
CA GLN A 131 -0.47 8.21 1.28
C GLN A 131 0.50 9.15 0.56
N TYR A 132 1.78 9.10 0.93
CA TYR A 132 2.81 9.96 0.32
C TYR A 132 3.84 9.24 -0.55
N CYS A 133 3.75 7.91 -0.67
CA CYS A 133 4.77 7.12 -1.35
C CYS A 133 5.08 7.61 -2.77
N ARG A 134 4.11 8.14 -3.51
CA ARG A 134 4.30 8.55 -4.92
C ARG A 134 4.01 10.03 -5.17
N ASN A 135 4.07 10.86 -4.13
CA ASN A 135 3.65 12.27 -4.16
C ASN A 135 4.84 13.26 -4.06
N GLY A 136 6.07 12.81 -4.29
CA GLY A 136 7.28 13.62 -4.11
C GLY A 136 7.59 14.61 -5.23
N ASN A 137 6.94 14.47 -6.38
CA ASN A 137 7.12 15.34 -7.53
C ASN A 137 5.77 15.89 -7.99
N GLN A 138 5.64 17.21 -7.93
CA GLN A 138 4.42 17.94 -8.26
C GLN A 138 4.74 19.18 -9.12
N PRO A 139 3.96 19.48 -10.17
CA PRO A 139 2.85 18.66 -10.68
C PRO A 139 3.34 17.30 -11.22
N THR A 140 2.51 16.27 -11.09
CA THR A 140 2.76 14.95 -11.70
C THR A 140 2.66 15.03 -13.23
N GLY A 141 2.82 13.89 -13.91
CA GLY A 141 2.62 13.78 -15.35
C GLY A 141 1.14 13.59 -15.76
N GLN A 142 0.21 13.64 -14.81
CA GLN A 142 -1.21 13.39 -15.06
C GLN A 142 -1.78 14.43 -16.03
N SER A 143 -2.55 13.95 -17.01
CA SER A 143 -3.31 14.80 -17.94
C SER A 143 -4.66 15.16 -17.34
N GLN A 144 -5.27 14.21 -16.63
CA GLN A 144 -6.49 14.37 -15.85
C GLN A 144 -6.26 13.82 -14.44
N TRP A 145 -6.98 14.37 -13.47
CA TRP A 145 -6.84 13.88 -12.09
C TRP A 145 -7.28 12.42 -11.92
N GLY A 146 -8.24 11.98 -12.75
CA GLY A 146 -8.68 10.58 -12.78
C GLY A 146 -7.62 9.60 -13.27
N ASP A 147 -6.49 10.06 -13.82
CA ASP A 147 -5.46 9.18 -14.37
C ASP A 147 -4.60 8.61 -13.23
N TRP A 148 -4.90 7.39 -12.79
CA TRP A 148 -4.31 6.77 -11.60
C TRP A 148 -3.23 5.72 -11.89
N CYS A 149 -3.23 5.11 -13.08
CA CYS A 149 -2.40 3.95 -13.38
C CYS A 149 -0.99 4.33 -13.83
N ASN A 150 0.03 3.88 -13.08
CA ASN A 150 1.44 3.96 -13.47
C ASN A 150 1.90 5.36 -13.91
N VAL A 151 1.32 6.41 -13.31
CA VAL A 151 1.50 7.82 -13.69
C VAL A 151 2.99 8.21 -13.81
N LYS A 152 3.34 8.81 -14.95
CA LYS A 152 4.67 9.37 -15.25
C LYS A 152 4.98 10.59 -14.35
N ASN A 153 6.26 10.92 -14.26
CA ASN A 153 6.75 12.11 -13.53
C ASN A 153 6.31 12.14 -12.05
N THR A 154 6.15 10.97 -11.43
CA THR A 154 5.96 10.81 -9.98
C THR A 154 7.30 10.56 -9.30
N GLY A 155 7.37 10.76 -7.98
CA GLY A 155 8.56 10.56 -7.16
C GLY A 155 8.22 10.16 -5.74
N PHE A 156 9.20 9.58 -5.01
CA PHE A 156 9.01 9.25 -3.60
C PHE A 156 8.77 10.52 -2.78
N GLY A 157 7.65 10.56 -2.04
CA GLY A 157 7.27 11.72 -1.23
C GLY A 157 7.86 11.70 0.17
N VAL A 158 7.19 12.43 1.07
CA VAL A 158 7.56 12.51 2.49
C VAL A 158 7.62 11.10 3.09
N ARG A 159 8.68 10.83 3.84
CA ARG A 159 8.86 9.55 4.53
C ARG A 159 7.77 9.38 5.61
N PRO A 160 7.37 8.14 5.93
CA PRO A 160 6.41 7.93 7.00
C PRO A 160 6.83 8.63 8.31
N THR A 161 5.91 9.36 8.93
CA THR A 161 6.16 10.14 10.16
C THR A 161 4.84 10.44 10.87
N THR A 162 4.88 10.58 12.20
CA THR A 162 3.78 11.12 13.01
C THR A 162 3.89 12.63 13.23
N ASP A 163 5.01 13.25 12.83
CA ASP A 163 5.18 14.70 12.80
C ASP A 163 4.51 15.27 11.54
N THR A 164 3.18 15.35 11.59
CA THR A 164 2.33 15.76 10.46
C THR A 164 2.02 17.25 10.46
N GLY A 165 2.12 17.90 11.63
CA GLY A 165 1.72 19.28 11.84
C GLY A 165 0.20 19.53 11.80
N ASP A 166 -0.62 18.47 11.81
CA ASP A 166 -2.07 18.53 11.76
C ASP A 166 -2.68 17.59 12.82
N GLU A 167 -3.53 18.14 13.70
CA GLU A 167 -4.18 17.39 14.79
C GLU A 167 -5.15 16.32 14.28
N LEU A 168 -5.57 16.37 13.02
CA LEU A 168 -6.47 15.40 12.38
C LEU A 168 -5.71 14.31 11.59
N VAL A 169 -4.38 14.39 11.52
CA VAL A 169 -3.55 13.43 10.78
C VAL A 169 -2.60 12.72 11.73
N ASP A 170 -2.93 11.48 12.06
CA ASP A 170 -2.10 10.65 12.95
C ASP A 170 -0.70 10.37 12.38
N ALA A 171 -0.62 10.12 11.07
CA ALA A 171 0.63 9.82 10.41
C ALA A 171 0.59 10.05 8.89
N PHE A 172 1.76 10.37 8.33
CA PHE A 172 2.05 10.15 6.91
C PHE A 172 2.56 8.71 6.73
N VAL A 173 2.06 8.02 5.71
CA VAL A 173 2.36 6.59 5.50
C VAL A 173 2.64 6.28 4.02
N TRP A 174 3.31 5.16 3.79
CA TRP A 174 3.53 4.55 2.47
C TRP A 174 2.79 3.21 2.41
N VAL A 175 1.50 3.25 2.08
CA VAL A 175 0.57 2.13 1.86
C VAL A 175 0.87 1.42 0.54
N LYS A 176 0.74 2.09 -0.61
CA LYS A 176 1.12 1.52 -1.92
C LYS A 176 2.65 1.52 -2.08
N PRO A 177 3.30 0.37 -2.30
CA PRO A 177 4.73 0.30 -2.55
C PRO A 177 5.07 0.90 -3.93
N GLY A 178 5.99 1.88 -3.96
CA GLY A 178 6.25 2.71 -5.14
C GLY A 178 6.84 1.97 -6.36
N GLY A 179 7.31 0.74 -6.19
CA GLY A 179 7.88 -0.06 -7.28
C GLY A 179 6.91 -1.06 -7.93
N GLU A 180 5.76 -1.32 -7.31
CA GLU A 180 4.78 -2.24 -7.87
C GLU A 180 3.94 -1.56 -8.95
N SER A 181 3.62 -2.31 -10.00
CA SER A 181 2.71 -1.86 -11.05
C SER A 181 1.29 -1.66 -10.49
N ASP A 182 0.59 -0.66 -11.04
CA ASP A 182 -0.84 -0.46 -10.81
C ASP A 182 -1.71 -1.31 -11.75
N GLY A 183 -1.14 -1.79 -12.87
CA GLY A 183 -1.87 -2.53 -13.90
C GLY A 183 -1.07 -2.67 -15.20
N THR A 184 -1.41 -3.68 -15.98
CA THR A 184 -0.73 -3.98 -17.25
C THR A 184 -1.08 -2.96 -18.33
N SER A 185 -0.12 -2.63 -19.20
CA SER A 185 -0.38 -1.83 -20.41
C SER A 185 -0.60 -2.70 -21.65
N ASP A 186 -0.62 -4.02 -21.50
CA ASP A 186 -0.91 -4.95 -22.59
C ASP A 186 -2.42 -5.00 -22.83
N THR A 187 -2.87 -4.46 -23.96
CA THR A 187 -4.29 -4.42 -24.34
C THR A 187 -4.92 -5.79 -24.58
N SER A 188 -4.10 -6.85 -24.68
CA SER A 188 -4.58 -8.23 -24.84
C SER A 188 -4.74 -8.97 -23.51
N ALA A 189 -4.27 -8.40 -22.40
CA ALA A 189 -4.39 -9.01 -21.08
C ALA A 189 -5.84 -8.95 -20.55
N GLU A 190 -6.25 -9.99 -19.83
CA GLU A 190 -7.58 -10.10 -19.25
C GLU A 190 -7.91 -8.97 -18.27
N ARG A 191 -6.90 -8.52 -17.51
CA ARG A 191 -7.01 -7.42 -16.53
C ARG A 191 -6.53 -6.08 -17.08
N TYR A 192 -6.58 -5.88 -18.40
CA TYR A 192 -6.25 -4.58 -18.97
C TYR A 192 -7.27 -3.53 -18.57
N ASP A 193 -6.79 -2.41 -18.02
CA ASP A 193 -7.58 -1.21 -17.76
C ASP A 193 -7.11 -0.07 -18.68
N ALA A 194 -8.06 0.65 -19.27
CA ALA A 194 -7.75 1.73 -20.21
C ALA A 194 -6.86 2.81 -19.60
N HIS A 195 -6.96 3.08 -18.30
CA HIS A 195 -6.10 4.07 -17.61
C HIS A 195 -4.61 3.70 -17.70
N CYS A 196 -4.28 2.41 -17.80
CA CYS A 196 -2.90 1.93 -17.92
C CYS A 196 -2.33 2.06 -19.34
N GLY A 197 -3.18 2.38 -20.33
CA GLY A 197 -2.80 2.66 -21.71
C GLY A 197 -2.74 4.15 -22.07
N TYR A 198 -3.05 5.05 -21.13
CA TYR A 198 -3.06 6.50 -21.39
C TYR A 198 -1.65 7.07 -21.63
N ALA A 199 -1.61 8.22 -22.30
CA ALA A 199 -0.35 8.85 -22.71
C ALA A 199 0.54 9.27 -21.51
N ASP A 200 -0.05 9.48 -20.35
CA ASP A 200 0.63 9.78 -19.08
C ASP A 200 0.91 8.56 -18.21
N ALA A 201 0.43 7.37 -18.57
CA ALA A 201 0.81 6.11 -17.93
C ALA A 201 2.17 5.62 -18.45
N LEU A 202 3.04 5.15 -17.55
CA LEU A 202 4.34 4.59 -17.89
C LEU A 202 4.15 3.20 -18.52
N THR A 203 4.68 3.02 -19.73
CA THR A 203 4.59 1.79 -20.51
C THR A 203 5.98 1.36 -21.04
N PRO A 204 6.19 0.07 -21.35
CA PRO A 204 5.29 -1.06 -21.08
C PRO A 204 5.24 -1.39 -19.57
N ALA A 205 4.03 -1.60 -19.05
CA ALA A 205 3.80 -1.93 -17.64
C ALA A 205 3.39 -3.41 -17.47
N PRO A 206 3.91 -4.11 -16.45
CA PRO A 206 3.50 -5.48 -16.14
C PRO A 206 2.19 -5.51 -15.35
N GLU A 207 1.68 -6.71 -15.07
CA GLU A 207 0.47 -6.96 -14.26
C GLU A 207 0.48 -6.21 -12.91
N ALA A 208 -0.71 -5.83 -12.43
CA ALA A 208 -0.87 -5.16 -11.14
C ALA A 208 -0.21 -5.95 -10.00
N GLY A 209 0.43 -5.23 -9.06
CA GLY A 209 1.14 -5.83 -7.91
C GLY A 209 2.51 -6.42 -8.25
N THR A 210 2.83 -6.66 -9.52
CA THR A 210 4.16 -7.16 -9.90
C THR A 210 5.21 -6.04 -9.90
N TRP A 211 6.47 -6.42 -9.74
CA TRP A 211 7.57 -5.46 -9.71
C TRP A 211 7.78 -4.76 -11.06
N PHE A 212 7.81 -3.43 -11.05
CA PHE A 212 8.00 -2.60 -12.23
C PHE A 212 9.31 -1.81 -12.17
N GLN A 213 10.41 -2.46 -12.58
CA GLN A 213 11.78 -1.93 -12.46
C GLN A 213 11.95 -0.50 -13.00
N VAL A 214 11.42 -0.21 -14.19
CA VAL A 214 11.57 1.11 -14.83
C VAL A 214 10.88 2.20 -14.00
N ARG A 215 9.73 1.89 -13.39
CA ARG A 215 9.04 2.78 -12.47
C ARG A 215 9.86 3.07 -11.23
N THR A 216 10.39 2.02 -10.59
CA THR A 216 11.22 2.17 -9.39
C THR A 216 12.41 3.08 -9.63
N LEU A 217 13.11 2.90 -10.77
CA LEU A 217 14.23 3.77 -11.14
C LEU A 217 13.78 5.23 -11.29
N ARG A 218 12.67 5.49 -11.99
CA ARG A 218 12.16 6.86 -12.21
C ARG A 218 11.71 7.55 -10.93
N ILE A 219 11.02 6.83 -10.04
CA ILE A 219 10.54 7.36 -8.76
C ILE A 219 11.71 7.63 -7.79
N THR A 220 12.81 6.87 -7.91
CA THR A 220 14.02 7.08 -7.11
C THR A 220 14.85 8.26 -7.62
N LEU A 221 14.95 8.46 -8.93
CA LEU A 221 15.72 9.55 -9.53
C LEU A 221 15.08 10.94 -9.32
N THR A 222 13.80 10.98 -8.93
CA THR A 222 13.06 12.21 -8.63
C THR A 222 13.04 12.56 -7.14
N LEU A 223 13.82 11.86 -6.31
CA LEU A 223 14.01 12.21 -4.91
C LEU A 223 14.59 13.64 -4.81
N PRO A 224 13.91 14.61 -4.19
CA PRO A 224 14.48 15.93 -3.98
C PRO A 224 15.80 15.79 -3.19
N CYS A 225 16.87 16.40 -3.71
CA CYS A 225 18.24 16.41 -3.18
C CYS A 225 18.34 16.89 -1.70
N LYS A 226 17.26 17.45 -1.13
CA LYS A 226 17.14 17.72 0.32
C LYS A 226 17.00 16.46 1.18
N MET A 227 16.70 15.31 0.59
CA MET A 227 16.89 14.00 1.21
C MET A 227 18.35 13.61 1.01
N GLY A 228 19.24 14.08 1.90
CA GLY A 228 20.68 13.90 1.80
C GLY A 228 21.08 12.44 1.61
N LEU A 229 21.30 12.04 0.37
CA LEU A 229 22.08 10.86 0.04
C LEU A 229 23.53 11.24 0.30
N GLY A 230 24.06 10.83 1.45
CA GLY A 230 25.50 10.79 1.69
C GLY A 230 26.18 9.71 0.85
N LEU A 231 25.91 9.68 -0.45
CA LEU A 231 26.55 8.75 -1.39
C LEU A 231 27.75 9.46 -1.99
N SER A 232 28.95 9.12 -1.52
CA SER A 232 30.17 9.47 -2.23
C SER A 232 30.24 8.66 -3.52
N ASP A 233 30.76 9.28 -4.59
CA ASP A 233 30.81 8.78 -5.98
C ASP A 233 31.49 7.39 -6.19
N LYS A 234 31.92 6.71 -5.12
CA LYS A 234 32.52 5.37 -5.17
C LYS A 234 31.53 4.21 -5.04
N GLU A 235 30.27 4.44 -4.64
CA GLU A 235 29.29 3.36 -4.41
C GLU A 235 28.32 3.11 -5.57
N ALA A 236 28.32 3.95 -6.62
CA ALA A 236 27.47 3.76 -7.80
C ALA A 236 27.77 2.46 -8.59
N GLY A 237 28.87 1.77 -8.28
CA GLY A 237 29.30 0.53 -8.92
C GLY A 237 28.86 -0.78 -8.25
N ALA A 238 28.11 -0.76 -7.14
CA ALA A 238 27.85 -1.95 -6.31
C ALA A 238 26.41 -2.51 -6.35
N PHE A 239 25.58 -2.18 -7.35
CA PHE A 239 24.24 -2.79 -7.53
C PHE A 239 24.25 -4.13 -8.26
N GLY A 240 25.28 -4.94 -7.99
CA GLY A 240 25.39 -6.32 -8.43
C GLY A 240 26.02 -7.14 -7.32
N LEU A 241 25.21 -8.03 -6.71
CA LEU A 241 25.62 -9.05 -5.76
C LEU A 241 26.02 -8.53 -4.36
N VAL A 242 25.32 -8.99 -3.31
CA VAL A 242 25.89 -9.68 -2.14
C VAL A 242 24.75 -10.02 -1.15
N MET A 243 24.49 -11.33 -1.07
CA MET A 243 23.93 -12.03 0.08
C MET A 243 25.01 -12.12 1.18
N TYR A 244 24.61 -11.95 2.45
CA TYR A 244 25.36 -12.21 3.70
C TYR A 244 26.66 -11.42 4.00
N GLY A 245 26.74 -10.84 5.21
CA GLY A 245 27.99 -10.77 5.99
C GLY A 245 28.45 -9.40 6.54
N SER A 246 28.21 -9.18 7.84
CA SER A 246 29.12 -8.66 8.89
C SER A 246 30.12 -7.50 8.64
N ALA A 247 29.90 -6.43 9.43
CA ALA A 247 30.84 -5.56 10.19
C ALA A 247 31.77 -4.55 9.48
N GLY A 248 31.65 -3.27 9.90
CA GLY A 248 32.69 -2.25 9.75
C GLY A 248 32.16 -0.81 9.85
N SER A 249 32.47 -0.12 10.94
CA SER A 249 32.03 1.22 11.35
C SER A 249 32.34 2.37 10.37
N LEU A 250 31.42 3.36 10.25
CA LEU A 250 31.70 4.82 10.25
C LEU A 250 30.39 5.65 10.16
N GLY A 251 30.21 6.59 11.11
CA GLY A 251 29.39 7.81 10.94
C GLY A 251 27.91 7.75 11.29
N LYS A 252 27.56 8.18 12.51
CA LYS A 252 26.19 8.32 13.03
C LYS A 252 25.33 9.29 12.20
N CYS A 253 24.25 8.79 11.58
CA CYS A 253 22.97 9.51 11.52
C CYS A 253 22.02 8.76 12.46
N HIS A 254 21.36 9.50 13.35
CA HIS A 254 20.49 8.95 14.39
C HIS A 254 19.44 8.00 13.80
N ASN A 255 19.34 6.84 14.44
CA ASN A 255 18.28 5.85 14.26
C ASN A 255 16.90 6.53 14.38
N ASP A 256 15.97 6.14 13.52
CA ASP A 256 14.76 5.42 13.93
C ASP A 256 13.83 5.26 12.72
N LEU A 257 13.66 4.01 12.26
CA LEU A 257 12.44 3.37 11.75
C LEU A 257 12.84 2.13 10.92
N PRO A 258 12.28 0.94 11.19
CA PRO A 258 12.69 -0.30 10.55
C PRO A 258 12.20 -0.38 9.10
N LEU A 259 13.05 -0.98 8.27
CA LEU A 259 12.76 -1.41 6.91
C LEU A 259 11.45 -2.20 6.84
N PHE A 260 10.53 -1.74 5.99
CA PHE A 260 9.23 -2.35 5.75
C PHE A 260 9.36 -3.59 4.85
N ASN A 261 8.93 -4.75 5.35
CA ASN A 261 8.59 -5.92 4.55
C ASN A 261 7.07 -6.07 4.58
N LYS A 262 6.40 -6.11 3.41
CA LYS A 262 4.95 -6.32 3.35
C LYS A 262 4.49 -6.87 2.00
N GLU A 263 3.55 -7.82 2.08
CA GLU A 263 2.67 -8.28 1.00
C GLU A 263 1.30 -7.60 1.04
N ILE A 264 0.69 -7.43 -0.13
CA ILE A 264 -0.75 -7.29 -0.31
C ILE A 264 -1.33 -8.69 -0.06
N LEU A 265 -2.12 -8.85 1.01
CA LEU A 265 -2.79 -10.11 1.35
C LEU A 265 -4.24 -10.08 0.88
#